data_AF-A0A943LFY8-F1
#
_entry.id   AF-A0A943LFY8-F1
#
_cell.length_a   1.000
_cell.length_b   1.000
_cell.length_c   1.000
_cell.angle_alpha   90.00
_cell.angle_beta   90.00
_cell.angle_gamma   90.00
#
_symmetry.space_group_name_H-M   'P 1'
#
loop_
_entity.id
_entity.type
_entity.pdbx_description
1 polymer ?
#
loop_
_entity_poly.entity_id
_entity_poly.type
_entity_poly.pdbx_seq_one_letter_code
_entity_poly.pdbx_strand_id
1 'polypeptide(L)'
;MEVINLSKKVVKPILLNGLECICVLDNTTIDHYQRVNKIGFLKGLELMEKNEIKGVKKLIGSIVREKKTGRILGEKHFNQFNDLEIVAAFTPVIKELLPNLPEPKEESEKK
;
A
#
# COMPACT_ATOMS: atom_id res chain seq x y z
N MET A 1 -14.39 6.21 -11.96
CA MET A 1 -13.53 5.58 -10.95
C MET A 1 -13.13 4.23 -11.50
N GLU A 2 -11.85 4.06 -11.85
CA GLU A 2 -11.34 2.74 -12.26
C GLU A 2 -11.43 1.76 -11.10
N VAL A 3 -12.07 0.62 -11.34
CA VAL A 3 -12.20 -0.47 -10.37
C VAL A 3 -11.04 -1.42 -10.60
N ILE A 4 -10.00 -1.30 -9.77
CA ILE A 4 -8.90 -2.27 -9.76
C ILE A 4 -9.48 -3.55 -9.16
N ASN A 5 -9.64 -4.59 -9.98
CA ASN A 5 -10.14 -5.87 -9.51
C ASN A 5 -8.97 -6.82 -9.25
N LEU A 6 -8.58 -6.95 -7.98
CA LEU A 6 -7.59 -7.95 -7.57
C LEU A 6 -8.27 -9.32 -7.50
N SER A 7 -8.09 -10.13 -8.55
CA SER A 7 -8.64 -11.50 -8.62
C SER A 7 -8.11 -12.44 -7.52
N LYS A 8 -7.02 -12.07 -6.84
CA LYS A 8 -6.47 -12.81 -5.70
C LYS A 8 -6.09 -11.87 -4.57
N LYS A 9 -6.60 -12.16 -3.37
CA LYS A 9 -6.13 -11.56 -2.12
C LYS A 9 -4.69 -12.00 -1.87
N VAL A 10 -3.75 -11.06 -1.91
CA VAL A 10 -2.36 -11.35 -1.59
C VAL A 10 -2.11 -10.99 -0.13
N VAL A 11 -1.66 -11.97 0.66
CA VAL A 11 -1.33 -11.79 2.08
C VAL A 11 0.12 -12.14 2.29
N LYS A 12 0.92 -11.20 2.79
CA LYS A 12 2.32 -11.45 3.14
C LYS A 12 2.54 -11.16 4.63
N PRO A 13 2.89 -12.16 5.45
CA PRO A 13 3.21 -11.93 6.84
C PRO A 13 4.53 -11.15 6.96
N ILE A 14 4.56 -10.19 7.87
CA ILE A 14 5.71 -9.34 8.15
C ILE A 14 5.88 -9.18 9.67
N LEU A 15 7.11 -8.98 10.11
CA LEU A 15 7.42 -8.70 11.50
C LEU A 15 7.84 -7.23 11.65
N LEU A 16 7.04 -6.43 12.35
CA LEU A 16 7.32 -5.02 12.62
C LEU A 16 7.70 -4.86 14.08
N ASN A 17 8.99 -4.68 14.38
CA ASN A 17 9.46 -4.43 15.74
C ASN A 17 8.98 -5.46 16.78
N GLY A 18 8.92 -6.75 16.39
CA GLY A 18 8.39 -7.84 17.22
C GLY A 18 6.87 -8.03 17.18
N LEU A 19 6.13 -7.14 16.51
CA LEU A 19 4.71 -7.32 16.23
C LEU A 19 4.50 -8.13 14.95
N GLU A 20 3.75 -9.23 15.07
CA GLU A 20 3.28 -9.99 13.92
C GLU A 20 2.21 -9.19 13.16
N CYS A 21 2.57 -8.75 11.97
CA CYS A 21 1.69 -8.02 11.06
C CYS A 21 1.50 -8.82 9.76
N ILE A 22 0.47 -8.47 9.01
CA ILE A 22 0.17 -9.02 7.69
C ILE A 22 -0.06 -7.86 6.72
N CYS A 23 0.65 -7.86 5.61
CA CYS A 23 0.34 -6.99 4.48
C CYS A 23 -0.74 -7.67 3.65
N VAL A 24 -1.89 -7.01 3.49
CA VAL A 24 -3.02 -7.53 2.73
C VAL A 24 -3.36 -6.56 1.61
N LEU A 25 -3.24 -7.05 0.37
CA LEU A 25 -3.71 -6.34 -0.80
C LEU A 25 -5.00 -7.01 -1.32
N ASP A 26 -6.11 -6.31 -1.11
CA ASP A 26 -7.45 -6.71 -1.55
C ASP A 26 -8.27 -5.46 -1.92
N ASN A 27 -9.40 -5.64 -2.61
CA ASN A 27 -10.24 -4.52 -3.06
C ASN A 27 -10.68 -3.59 -1.91
N THR A 28 -10.87 -4.12 -0.70
CA THR A 28 -11.21 -3.32 0.50
C THR A 28 -10.06 -2.43 0.92
N THR A 29 -8.82 -2.93 0.84
CA THR A 29 -7.62 -2.13 1.10
C THR A 29 -7.46 -1.00 0.09
N ILE A 30 -7.70 -1.30 -1.20
CA ILE A 30 -7.64 -0.33 -2.28
C ILE A 30 -8.72 0.75 -2.10
N ASP A 31 -9.97 0.34 -1.88
CA ASP A 31 -11.09 1.26 -1.63
C ASP A 31 -10.83 2.11 -0.39
N HIS A 32 -10.37 1.52 0.71
CA HIS A 32 -9.98 2.25 1.92
C HIS A 32 -8.88 3.28 1.63
N TYR A 33 -7.83 2.89 0.91
CA TYR A 33 -6.75 3.79 0.51
C TYR A 33 -7.27 4.96 -0.31
N GLN A 34 -8.10 4.69 -1.33
CA GLN A 34 -8.67 5.73 -2.21
C GLN A 34 -9.60 6.68 -1.45
N ARG A 35 -10.40 6.16 -0.51
CA ARG A 35 -11.31 6.97 0.32
C ARG A 35 -10.57 7.85 1.31
N VAL A 36 -9.58 7.29 2.01
CA VAL A 36 -8.80 7.99 3.03
C VAL A 36 -7.87 9.03 2.40
N ASN A 37 -7.19 8.65 1.31
CA ASN A 37 -6.16 9.51 0.70
C ASN A 37 -6.68 10.41 -0.42
N LYS A 38 -7.93 10.22 -0.86
CA LYS A 38 -8.56 10.97 -1.95
C LYS A 38 -7.76 10.93 -3.27
N ILE A 39 -6.94 9.90 -3.46
CA ILE A 39 -6.12 9.67 -4.66
C ILE A 39 -6.31 8.24 -5.16
N GLY A 40 -6.15 8.04 -6.46
CA GLY A 40 -6.17 6.70 -7.06
C GLY A 40 -5.05 5.82 -6.50
N PHE A 41 -5.32 4.52 -6.34
CA PHE A 41 -4.33 3.58 -5.82
C PHE A 41 -3.09 3.51 -6.72
N LEU A 42 -3.27 3.47 -8.05
CA LEU A 42 -2.16 3.54 -9.02
C LEU A 42 -1.32 4.81 -8.85
N LYS A 43 -1.96 5.97 -8.67
CA LYS A 43 -1.27 7.25 -8.41
C LYS A 43 -0.43 7.19 -7.12
N GLY A 44 -0.94 6.47 -6.12
CA GLY A 44 -0.21 6.18 -4.89
C GLY A 44 1.05 5.35 -5.12
N LEU A 45 0.96 4.35 -6.00
CA LEU A 45 2.10 3.53 -6.42
C LEU A 45 3.13 4.34 -7.21
N GLU A 46 2.70 5.21 -8.13
CA GLU A 46 3.62 6.10 -8.85
C GLU A 46 4.40 7.01 -7.89
N LEU A 47 3.72 7.56 -6.88
CA LEU A 47 4.38 8.37 -5.84
C LEU A 47 5.42 7.55 -5.08
N MET A 48 5.06 6.31 -4.72
CA MET A 48 5.99 5.38 -4.10
C MET A 48 7.21 5.09 -4.98
N GLU A 49 7.04 4.87 -6.29
CA GLU A 49 8.17 4.68 -7.22
C GLU A 49 9.06 5.91 -7.33
N LYS A 50 8.47 7.11 -7.22
CA LYS A 50 9.19 8.38 -7.12
C LYS A 50 9.88 8.60 -5.77
N ASN A 51 9.89 7.61 -4.88
CA ASN A 51 10.39 7.72 -3.50
C ASN A 51 9.70 8.81 -2.68
N GLU A 52 8.44 9.16 -3.01
CA GLU A 52 7.65 10.08 -2.19
C GLU A 52 7.23 9.41 -0.90
N ILE A 53 7.96 9.72 0.17
CA ILE A 53 7.79 9.19 1.53
C ILE A 53 6.32 9.20 1.97
N LYS A 54 5.60 10.30 1.71
CA LYS A 54 4.18 10.45 2.07
C LYS A 54 3.29 9.43 1.35
N GLY A 55 3.54 9.16 0.08
CA GLY A 55 2.78 8.18 -0.70
C GLY A 55 2.95 6.77 -0.14
N VAL A 56 4.19 6.41 0.18
CA VAL A 56 4.54 5.11 0.75
C VAL A 56 3.92 4.92 2.13
N LYS A 57 4.05 5.89 3.05
CA LYS A 57 3.42 5.81 4.38
C LYS A 57 1.90 5.59 4.32
N LYS A 58 1.23 6.28 3.40
CA LYS A 58 -0.22 6.14 3.19
C LYS A 58 -0.61 4.75 2.69
N LEU A 59 0.20 4.18 1.79
CA LEU A 59 -0.02 2.82 1.27
C LEU A 59 0.15 1.81 2.39
N ILE A 60 1.27 1.87 3.10
CA ILE A 60 1.61 0.96 4.20
C ILE A 60 0.55 1.04 5.30
N GLY A 61 0.13 2.25 5.67
CA GLY A 61 -0.93 2.47 6.64
C GLY A 61 -2.27 1.87 6.25
N SER A 62 -2.52 1.58 4.97
CA SER A 62 -3.77 0.95 4.49
C SER A 62 -3.63 -0.56 4.29
N ILE A 63 -2.47 -1.03 3.81
CA ILE A 63 -2.23 -2.45 3.51
C ILE A 63 -1.80 -3.26 4.73
N VAL A 64 -1.14 -2.64 5.72
CA VAL A 64 -0.60 -3.37 6.87
C VAL A 64 -1.68 -3.49 7.94
N ARG A 65 -1.94 -4.75 8.30
CA ARG A 65 -2.89 -5.12 9.34
C ARG A 65 -2.19 -5.90 10.43
N GLU A 66 -2.61 -5.72 11.67
CA GLU A 66 -2.11 -6.53 12.77
C GLU A 66 -2.62 -7.96 12.61
N LYS A 67 -1.74 -8.97 12.72
CA LYS A 67 -2.14 -10.39 12.54
C LYS A 67 -3.09 -10.86 13.63
N LYS A 68 -2.92 -10.38 14.86
CA LYS A 68 -3.73 -10.77 16.02
C LYS A 68 -5.17 -10.27 15.93
N THR A 69 -5.38 -9.00 15.58
CA THR A 69 -6.72 -8.39 15.56
C THR A 69 -7.30 -8.21 14.16
N GLY A 70 -6.51 -8.37 13.11
CA GLY A 70 -6.90 -8.10 11.73
C GLY A 70 -7.13 -6.61 11.42
N ARG A 71 -6.84 -5.72 12.37
CA ARG A 71 -7.07 -4.28 12.25
C ARG A 71 -5.99 -3.63 11.41
N ILE A 72 -6.39 -2.72 10.54
CA ILE A 72 -5.47 -1.86 9.80
C ILE A 72 -4.73 -0.97 10.81
N LEU A 73 -3.40 -1.00 10.79
CA LEU A 73 -2.56 -0.28 11.76
C LEU A 73 -2.63 1.25 11.54
N GLY A 74 -2.90 1.69 10.31
CA GLY A 74 -3.01 3.10 9.95
C GLY A 74 -1.66 3.81 9.94
N GLU A 75 -1.59 4.97 9.29
CA GLU A 75 -0.34 5.76 9.21
C GLU A 75 0.23 6.15 10.59
N LYS A 76 -0.64 6.32 11.59
CA LYS A 76 -0.24 6.73 12.95
C LYS A 76 0.69 5.72 13.61
N HIS A 77 0.50 4.43 13.34
CA HIS A 77 1.40 3.40 13.86
C HIS A 77 2.77 3.48 13.20
N PHE A 78 2.87 3.99 11.97
CA PHE A 78 4.12 4.14 11.24
C PHE A 78 4.87 5.42 11.59
N ASN A 79 4.24 6.39 12.26
CA ASN A 79 4.92 7.62 12.70
C ASN A 79 5.95 7.41 13.83
N GLN A 80 5.94 6.26 14.49
CA GLN A 80 6.96 5.92 15.50
C GLN A 80 8.26 5.39 14.86
N PHE A 81 8.25 5.06 13.57
CA PHE A 81 9.39 4.50 12.85
C PHE A 81 9.97 5.54 11.88
N ASN A 82 11.23 5.34 11.50
CA ASN A 82 11.91 6.21 10.56
C ASN A 82 11.32 6.08 9.16
N ASP A 83 10.88 7.19 8.59
CA ASP A 83 10.27 7.29 7.27
C ASP A 83 11.06 6.57 6.17
N LEU A 84 12.38 6.78 6.14
CA LEU A 84 13.27 6.19 5.14
C LEU A 84 13.39 4.66 5.29
N GLU A 85 13.44 4.16 6.52
CA GLU A 85 13.52 2.71 6.78
C GLU A 85 12.21 2.02 6.43
N ILE A 86 11.08 2.67 6.75
CA ILE A 86 9.76 2.19 6.35
C ILE A 86 9.69 2.10 4.82
N VAL A 87 10.09 3.16 4.11
CA VAL A 87 10.07 3.16 2.64
C VAL A 87 10.96 2.05 2.10
N ALA A 88 12.20 1.94 2.56
CA ALA A 88 13.14 0.94 2.07
C ALA A 88 12.67 -0.50 2.32
N ALA A 89 12.11 -0.78 3.51
CA ALA A 89 11.65 -2.12 3.87
C ALA A 89 10.34 -2.51 3.17
N PHE A 90 9.39 -1.58 3.04
CA PHE A 90 8.06 -1.88 2.50
C PHE A 90 7.95 -1.71 0.99
N THR A 91 8.86 -0.95 0.38
CA THR A 91 8.87 -0.80 -1.08
C THR A 91 8.89 -2.12 -1.84
N PRO A 92 9.86 -3.03 -1.58
CA PRO A 92 9.87 -4.33 -2.25
C PRO A 92 8.67 -5.20 -1.86
N VAL A 93 8.20 -5.11 -0.61
CA VAL A 93 7.03 -5.87 -0.14
C VAL A 93 5.76 -5.47 -0.89
N ILE A 94 5.53 -4.17 -1.09
CA ILE A 94 4.40 -3.66 -1.88
C ILE A 94 4.55 -4.09 -3.33
N LYS A 95 5.74 -3.95 -3.93
CA LYS A 95 6.00 -4.41 -5.31
C LYS A 95 5.72 -5.90 -5.50
N GLU A 96 6.09 -6.75 -4.55
CA GLU A 96 5.76 -8.17 -4.59
C GLU A 96 4.27 -8.47 -4.34
N LEU A 97 3.58 -7.63 -3.56
CA LEU A 97 2.15 -7.77 -3.29
C LEU A 97 1.28 -7.39 -4.49
N LEU A 98 1.78 -6.53 -5.38
CA LEU A 98 1.11 -6.12 -6.60
C LEU A 98 1.20 -7.27 -7.62
N PRO A 99 0.11 -7.99 -7.91
CA PRO A 99 0.16 -9.12 -8.81
C PRO A 99 0.26 -8.61 -10.24
N ASN A 100 1.47 -8.51 -10.81
CA ASN A 100 1.70 -8.11 -12.22
C ASN A 100 0.61 -7.18 -12.74
N LEU A 101 0.36 -6.07 -12.03
CA LEU A 101 -0.65 -5.11 -12.47
C LEU A 101 -0.24 -4.76 -13.90
N PRO A 102 -1.15 -4.84 -14.89
CA PRO A 102 -0.81 -4.39 -16.23
C PRO A 102 -0.19 -3.01 -16.07
N GLU A 103 1.04 -2.86 -16.57
CA GLU A 103 1.70 -1.57 -16.60
C GLU A 103 0.67 -0.57 -17.11
N PRO A 104 0.50 0.60 -16.45
CA PRO A 104 -0.36 1.62 -17.01
C PRO A 104 0.11 1.81 -18.45
N LYS A 105 -0.74 1.48 -19.42
CA LYS A 105 -0.52 2.00 -20.76
C LYS A 105 -0.42 3.50 -20.54
N GLU A 106 0.73 4.07 -20.87
CA GLU A 106 0.82 5.50 -21.06
C GLU A 106 -0.27 5.90 -22.05
N GLU A 107 -1.44 6.28 -21.54
CA GLU A 107 -2.45 6.96 -22.32
C GLU A 107 -2.70 8.28 -21.63
N SER A 108 -1.85 9.23 -22.02
CA SER A 108 -2.31 10.51 -22.54
C SER A 108 -3.84 10.68 -22.52
N GLU A 109 -4.40 11.17 -21.44
CA GLU A 109 -5.60 11.99 -21.52
C GLU A 109 -5.32 13.35 -20.93
N LYS A 110 -4.68 14.16 -21.78
CA LYS A 110 -4.94 15.59 -21.89
C LYS A 110 -6.44 15.78 -22.07
N LYS A 111 -7.12 16.37 -21.08
CA LYS A 111 -8.16 17.37 -21.32
C LYS A 111 -8.46 18.18 -20.07
#